data_AF-A0A447TPS7-F1
#
_entry.id   AF-A0A447TPS7-F1
#
_cell.length_a   1.000
_cell.length_b   1.000
_cell.length_c   1.000
_cell.angle_alpha   90.00
_cell.angle_beta   90.00
_cell.angle_gamma   90.00
#
_symmetry.space_group_name_H-M   'P 1'
#
loop_
_entity.id
_entity.type
_entity.pdbx_description
1 polymer ?
#
loop_
_entity_poly.entity_id
_entity_poly.type
_entity_poly.pdbx_seq_one_letter_code
_entity_poly.pdbx_strand_id
1 'polypeptide(L)'
;MSTILRGLSPAISIEQKSTSHNPRSTVGTITEIHDYLRLLFARVGEPRCPDHDVPLAAQTVSQMVDNVLSQPEGKRLMLLAPIIKERKGEHTKTLEKSGKPGLHSRPY
;
A
#
# COMPACT_ATOMS: atom_id res chain seq x y z
N MET A 1 28.51 -2.86 50.11
CA MET A 1 28.43 -1.49 49.56
C MET A 1 28.27 -1.60 48.04
N SER A 2 27.03 -1.70 47.54
CA SER A 2 26.74 -1.79 46.10
C SER A 2 26.60 -0.38 45.55
N THR A 3 27.64 0.11 44.88
CA THR A 3 27.60 1.42 44.23
C THR A 3 26.81 1.27 42.93
N ILE A 4 25.52 1.62 42.98
CA ILE A 4 24.69 1.77 41.79
C ILE A 4 25.15 3.04 41.08
N LEU A 5 25.87 2.89 39.98
CA LEU A 5 26.29 3.98 39.10
C LEU A 5 25.07 4.51 38.33
N ARG A 6 24.43 5.54 38.87
CA ARG A 6 23.40 6.32 38.18
C ARG A 6 24.11 7.31 37.25
N GLY A 7 23.88 7.21 35.94
CA GLY A 7 24.42 8.17 34.96
C GLY A 7 25.18 7.59 33.77
N LEU A 8 25.08 6.28 33.49
CA LEU A 8 25.61 5.75 32.23
C LEU A 8 24.81 6.32 31.05
N SER A 9 25.49 7.01 30.14
CA SER A 9 24.93 7.37 28.84
C SER A 9 24.54 6.10 28.09
N PRO A 10 23.43 6.09 27.33
CA PRO A 10 23.03 4.92 26.56
C PRO A 10 24.19 4.48 25.66
N ALA A 11 24.70 3.27 25.90
CA ALA A 11 25.75 2.68 25.10
C ALA A 11 25.14 2.03 23.86
N ILE A 12 25.71 2.30 22.68
CA ILE A 12 25.35 1.65 21.42
C ILE A 12 26.54 0.77 21.01
N SER A 13 26.31 -0.53 20.89
CA SER A 13 27.31 -1.45 20.31
C SER A 13 27.17 -1.43 18.79
N ILE A 14 28.27 -1.20 18.08
CA ILE A 14 28.33 -1.29 16.62
C ILE A 14 29.19 -2.51 16.29
N GLU A 15 28.55 -3.61 15.98
CA GLU A 15 29.18 -4.87 15.61
C GLU A 15 29.08 -5.10 14.11
N GLN A 16 30.14 -5.63 13.49
CA GLN A 16 30.09 -6.07 12.10
C GLN A 16 29.32 -7.39 12.00
N LYS A 17 28.00 -7.30 12.07
CA LYS A 17 27.11 -8.45 11.86
C LYS A 17 27.15 -8.82 10.39
N SER A 18 27.43 -10.10 10.08
CA SER A 18 27.29 -10.64 8.72
C SER A 18 25.91 -10.28 8.17
N THR A 19 25.85 -9.63 7.01
CA THR A 19 24.59 -9.16 6.42
C THR A 19 23.61 -10.33 6.29
N SER A 20 22.45 -10.22 6.94
CA SER A 20 21.34 -11.15 6.69
C SER A 20 21.01 -11.12 5.20
N HIS A 21 21.16 -12.25 4.52
CA HIS A 21 20.97 -12.35 3.08
C HIS A 21 19.47 -12.44 2.75
N ASN A 22 18.75 -11.33 2.95
CA ASN A 22 17.43 -11.17 2.38
C ASN A 22 17.59 -10.57 0.98
N PRO A 23 17.21 -11.27 -0.11
CA PRO A 23 17.36 -10.77 -1.48
C PRO A 23 16.55 -9.50 -1.76
N ARG A 24 15.60 -9.13 -0.88
CA ARG A 24 14.85 -7.86 -0.96
C ARG A 24 15.48 -6.71 -0.18
N SER A 25 16.46 -6.99 0.68
CA SER A 25 17.18 -5.96 1.43
C SER A 25 18.28 -5.37 0.55
N THR A 26 18.22 -4.06 0.36
CA THR A 26 19.23 -3.27 -0.35
C THR A 26 19.87 -2.27 0.60
N VAL A 27 20.97 -1.64 0.18
CA VAL A 27 21.55 -0.50 0.92
C VAL A 27 20.49 0.57 1.19
N GLY A 28 19.60 0.82 0.21
CA GLY A 28 18.54 1.80 0.33
C GLY A 28 17.47 1.45 1.38
N THR A 29 17.19 0.16 1.62
CA THR A 29 16.27 -0.26 2.69
C THR A 29 16.95 -0.28 4.06
N ILE A 30 18.25 -0.61 4.13
CA ILE A 30 19.00 -0.65 5.40
C ILE A 30 19.24 0.76 5.93
N THR A 31 19.47 1.72 5.03
CA THR A 31 19.70 3.14 5.36
C THR A 31 18.41 3.96 5.39
N GLU A 32 17.25 3.33 5.19
CA GLU A 32 15.93 3.99 5.07
C GLU A 32 15.79 4.98 3.91
N ILE A 33 16.84 5.22 3.10
CA ILE A 33 16.82 6.12 1.94
C ILE A 33 15.67 5.76 0.99
N HIS A 34 15.39 4.48 0.79
CA HIS A 34 14.29 4.04 -0.06
C HIS A 34 12.92 4.53 0.45
N ASP A 35 12.72 4.61 1.76
CA ASP A 35 11.47 5.12 2.33
C ASP A 35 11.32 6.64 2.15
N TYR A 36 12.41 7.39 2.25
CA TYR A 36 12.42 8.81 1.88
C TYR A 36 12.12 9.02 0.40
N LEU A 37 12.74 8.22 -0.48
CA LEU A 37 12.46 8.28 -1.91
C LEU A 37 11.00 7.96 -2.22
N ARG A 38 10.40 6.96 -1.55
CA ARG A 38 8.96 6.65 -1.70
C ARG A 38 8.08 7.83 -1.33
N LEU A 39 8.37 8.53 -0.22
CA LEU A 39 7.64 9.73 0.18
C LEU A 39 7.84 10.89 -0.80
N LEU A 40 9.05 11.07 -1.33
CA LEU A 40 9.36 12.09 -2.33
C LEU A 40 8.54 11.86 -3.60
N PHE A 41 8.65 10.68 -4.22
CA PHE A 41 7.91 10.37 -5.46
C PHE A 41 6.40 10.36 -5.27
N ALA A 42 5.88 9.96 -4.10
CA ALA A 42 4.45 10.04 -3.82
C ALA A 42 3.92 11.49 -3.72
N ARG A 43 4.78 12.46 -3.37
CA ARG A 43 4.39 13.87 -3.22
C ARG A 43 4.62 14.72 -4.47
N VAL A 44 5.75 14.51 -5.16
CA VAL A 44 6.15 15.36 -6.29
C VAL A 44 6.29 14.62 -7.61
N GLY A 45 6.16 13.29 -7.62
CA GLY A 45 6.24 12.51 -8.85
C GLY A 45 5.00 12.68 -9.71
N GLU A 46 5.20 12.91 -11.01
CA GLU A 46 4.12 12.88 -12.00
C GLU A 46 3.92 11.44 -12.49
N PRO A 47 2.78 10.79 -12.21
CA PRO A 47 2.53 9.44 -12.69
C PRO A 47 2.31 9.45 -14.20
N ARG A 48 2.99 8.55 -14.93
CA ARG A 48 2.87 8.42 -16.38
C ARG A 48 2.49 7.02 -16.81
N CYS A 49 1.80 6.93 -17.94
CA CYS A 49 1.47 5.65 -18.56
C CYS A 49 2.74 4.99 -19.11
N PRO A 50 3.01 3.71 -18.79
CA PRO A 50 4.24 3.03 -19.23
C PRO A 50 4.30 2.81 -20.75
N ASP A 51 3.16 2.73 -21.43
CA ASP A 51 3.10 2.45 -22.87
C ASP A 51 3.08 3.73 -23.73
N HIS A 52 2.51 4.82 -23.20
CA HIS A 52 2.20 6.03 -23.97
C HIS A 52 2.89 7.30 -23.47
N ASP A 53 3.59 7.24 -22.33
CA ASP A 53 4.26 8.38 -21.65
C ASP A 53 3.37 9.61 -21.38
N VAL A 54 2.05 9.41 -21.36
CA VAL A 54 1.09 10.47 -21.04
C VAL A 54 0.87 10.59 -19.53
N PRO A 55 0.62 11.80 -19.00
CA PRO A 55 0.34 12.00 -17.59
C PRO A 55 -0.99 11.34 -17.18
N LEU A 56 -0.96 10.58 -16.08
CA LEU A 56 -2.14 9.93 -15.50
C LEU A 56 -2.90 10.91 -14.62
N ALA A 57 -4.09 11.31 -15.05
CA ALA A 57 -5.02 12.11 -14.27
C ALA A 57 -6.06 11.24 -13.57
N ALA A 58 -6.63 11.77 -12.47
CA ALA A 58 -7.77 11.15 -11.83
C ALA A 58 -8.98 11.16 -12.78
N GLN A 59 -9.63 10.02 -12.95
CA GLN A 59 -10.83 9.88 -13.77
C GLN A 59 -12.08 10.22 -12.97
N THR A 60 -13.07 10.82 -13.62
CA THR A 60 -14.39 11.05 -13.03
C THR A 60 -15.22 9.78 -13.08
N VAL A 61 -16.24 9.69 -12.21
CA VAL A 61 -17.16 8.54 -12.20
C VAL A 61 -17.86 8.39 -13.55
N SER A 62 -18.26 9.50 -14.19
CA SER A 62 -18.85 9.48 -15.53
C SER A 62 -17.91 8.87 -16.56
N GLN A 63 -16.64 9.29 -16.59
CA GLN A 63 -15.62 8.72 -17.49
C GLN A 63 -15.42 7.21 -17.26
N MET A 64 -15.50 6.75 -16.02
CA MET A 64 -15.43 5.32 -15.70
C MET A 64 -16.66 4.57 -16.24
N VAL A 65 -17.87 5.11 -16.10
CA VAL A 65 -19.11 4.52 -16.62
C VAL A 65 -19.08 4.45 -18.15
N ASP A 66 -18.71 5.55 -18.80
CA ASP A 66 -18.60 5.64 -20.26
C ASP A 66 -17.62 4.59 -20.80
N ASN A 67 -16.50 4.39 -20.13
CA ASN A 67 -15.52 3.36 -20.48
C ASN A 67 -16.12 1.95 -20.36
N VAL A 68 -16.86 1.64 -19.29
CA VAL A 68 -17.52 0.34 -19.15
C VAL A 68 -18.57 0.12 -20.25
N LEU A 69 -19.36 1.14 -20.59
CA LEU A 69 -20.38 1.06 -21.64
C LEU A 69 -19.79 0.94 -23.05
N SER A 70 -18.57 1.43 -23.26
CA SER A 70 -17.86 1.31 -24.55
C SER A 70 -17.36 -0.09 -24.88
N GLN A 71 -17.44 -1.04 -23.93
CA GLN A 71 -17.01 -2.41 -24.17
C GLN A 71 -17.99 -3.19 -25.06
N PRO A 72 -17.53 -4.23 -25.79
CA PRO A 72 -18.37 -5.00 -26.68
C PRO A 72 -19.58 -5.61 -25.97
N GLU A 73 -20.74 -5.53 -26.61
CA GLU A 73 -21.98 -6.15 -26.13
C GLU A 73 -21.80 -7.66 -25.92
N GLY A 74 -22.41 -8.19 -24.85
CA GLY A 74 -22.34 -9.61 -24.49
C GLY A 74 -21.17 -9.98 -23.57
N LYS A 75 -20.24 -9.05 -23.28
CA LYS A 75 -19.15 -9.29 -22.32
C LYS A 75 -19.68 -9.27 -20.88
N ARG A 76 -19.58 -10.39 -20.18
CA ARG A 76 -19.94 -10.48 -18.75
C ARG A 76 -18.81 -9.88 -17.92
N LEU A 77 -19.13 -8.84 -17.16
CA LEU A 77 -18.19 -8.16 -16.26
C LEU A 77 -18.64 -8.37 -14.82
N MET A 78 -17.67 -8.50 -13.90
CA MET A 78 -17.93 -8.54 -12.47
C MET A 78 -17.52 -7.20 -11.85
N LEU A 79 -18.49 -6.46 -11.31
CA LEU A 79 -18.21 -5.20 -10.63
C LEU A 79 -17.86 -5.47 -9.17
N LEU A 80 -16.58 -5.28 -8.82
CA LEU A 80 -16.06 -5.51 -7.48
C LEU A 80 -15.77 -4.18 -6.79
N ALA A 81 -16.21 -4.08 -5.53
CA ALA A 81 -15.89 -2.96 -4.65
C ALA A 81 -14.98 -3.46 -3.50
N PRO A 82 -13.64 -3.36 -3.63
CA PRO A 82 -12.72 -3.78 -2.57
C PRO A 82 -12.83 -2.83 -1.37
N ILE A 83 -13.64 -3.21 -0.37
CA ILE A 83 -13.97 -2.39 0.81
C ILE A 83 -12.74 -2.18 1.72
N ILE A 84 -11.85 -3.17 1.80
CA ILE A 84 -10.66 -3.15 2.64
C ILE A 84 -9.43 -3.38 1.77
N LYS A 85 -8.46 -2.47 1.83
CA LYS A 85 -7.16 -2.59 1.15
C LYS A 85 -6.04 -2.40 2.16
N GLU A 86 -5.31 -3.46 2.47
CA GLU A 86 -4.04 -3.45 3.24
C GLU A 86 -4.12 -2.70 4.59
N ARG A 87 -5.30 -2.64 5.23
CA ARG A 87 -5.47 -2.03 6.56
C ARG A 87 -5.43 -3.10 7.64
N LYS A 88 -4.55 -2.91 8.64
CA LYS A 88 -4.53 -3.73 9.86
C LYS A 88 -5.73 -3.38 10.76
N GLY A 89 -6.39 -4.40 11.32
CA GLY A 89 -7.51 -4.23 12.26
C GLY A 89 -8.58 -5.32 12.11
N GLU A 90 -9.42 -5.47 13.13
CA GLU A 90 -10.63 -6.31 13.05
C GLU A 90 -11.71 -5.55 12.26
N HIS A 91 -12.05 -6.06 11.07
CA HIS A 91 -12.98 -5.40 10.14
C HIS A 91 -14.45 -5.81 10.36
N THR A 92 -14.79 -6.34 11.53
CA THR A 92 -16.10 -6.92 11.88
C THR A 92 -17.24 -5.93 11.62
N LYS A 93 -17.09 -4.67 12.07
CA LYS A 93 -18.09 -3.61 11.88
C LYS A 93 -18.30 -3.23 10.41
N THR A 94 -17.28 -3.34 9.57
CA THR A 94 -17.34 -3.02 8.14
C THR A 94 -18.03 -4.14 7.38
N LEU A 95 -17.75 -5.40 7.74
CA LEU A 95 -18.39 -6.58 7.20
C LEU A 95 -19.87 -6.67 7.58
N GLU A 96 -20.21 -6.39 8.84
CA GLU A 96 -21.61 -6.32 9.31
C GLU A 96 -22.43 -5.28 8.53
N LYS A 97 -21.86 -4.11 8.24
CA LYS A 97 -22.50 -3.09 7.41
C LYS A 97 -22.66 -3.49 5.94
N SER A 98 -21.78 -4.36 5.43
CA SER A 98 -21.83 -4.85 4.05
C SER A 98 -22.93 -5.90 3.82
N GLY A 99 -23.44 -6.54 4.87
CA GLY A 99 -24.54 -7.52 4.82
C GLY A 99 -25.95 -6.91 4.66
N LYS A 100 -26.07 -5.62 4.32
CA LYS A 100 -27.36 -4.98 4.06
C LYS A 100 -28.00 -5.50 2.76
N PRO A 101 -29.33 -5.55 2.65
CA PRO A 101 -30.04 -6.10 1.49
C PRO A 101 -29.72 -5.28 0.24
N GLY A 102 -28.76 -5.76 -0.56
CA GLY A 102 -28.27 -5.08 -1.76
C GLY A 102 -26.85 -5.52 -2.17
N LEU A 103 -25.99 -5.87 -1.22
CA LEU A 103 -24.68 -6.46 -1.48
C LEU A 103 -24.71 -7.95 -1.12
N HIS A 104 -25.18 -8.78 -2.05
CA HIS A 104 -25.13 -10.23 -1.87
C HIS A 104 -23.74 -10.72 -2.29
N SER A 105 -22.85 -10.92 -1.32
CA SER A 105 -21.60 -11.64 -1.53
C SER A 105 -21.91 -13.10 -1.81
N ARG A 106 -22.20 -13.45 -3.07
CA ARG A 106 -22.25 -14.86 -3.48
C ARG A 106 -20.83 -15.42 -3.35
N PRO A 107 -20.58 -16.40 -2.47
CA PRO A 107 -19.37 -17.18 -2.58
C PRO A 107 -19.49 -17.99 -3.88
N TYR A 108 -18.41 -18.05 -4.66
CA TYR A 108 -18.24 -19.17 -5.58
C TYR A 108 -18.01 -20.44 -4.78
#